data_AF-A0A843GA22-F1
#
_entry.id   AF-A0A843GA22-F1
#
_cell.length_a   1.000
_cell.length_b   1.000
_cell.length_c   1.000
_cell.angle_alpha   90.00
_cell.angle_beta   90.00
_cell.angle_gamma   90.00
#
_symmetry.space_group_name_H-M   'P 1'
#
loop_
_entity.id
_entity.type
_entity.pdbx_description
1 polymer ?
#
loop_
_entity_poly.entity_id
_entity_poly.type
_entity_poly.pdbx_seq_one_letter_code
_entity_poly.pdbx_strand_id
1 'polypeptide(L)'
;EVAAANWIATSQIVAEIESDCIFVDTGSTTTDIIPIKDGHECAKGRTDFERSATGELVYTGTLRTNLTSFVDSIPLNGETYRVASELFAITADVYNVLGLIKDEDYVCATADGAGKSKEESARRISRIVCADLDILSMDDIKEMAEYIHAEQVKQIASGLKEVSDREGLDKVIVTGLGKDILCAEAAKLLGLDVKSMGDFYSDDECTVAPAIGTAIMMKNYLN
;
A
#
# COMPACT_ATOMS: atom_id res chain seq x y z
N GLU A 1 -5.09 21.10 2.46
CA GLU A 1 -3.75 21.65 2.11
C GLU A 1 -2.60 20.93 2.80
N VAL A 2 -2.63 20.65 4.11
CA VAL A 2 -1.48 20.01 4.82
C VAL A 2 -1.17 18.57 4.36
N ALA A 3 -2.16 17.77 3.98
CA ALA A 3 -1.94 16.37 3.58
C ALA A 3 -1.10 16.23 2.29
N ALA A 4 -1.18 17.21 1.37
CA ALA A 4 -0.37 17.21 0.16
C ALA A 4 1.12 17.48 0.43
N ALA A 5 1.45 18.10 1.57
CA ALA A 5 2.81 18.51 1.87
C ALA A 5 3.79 17.32 2.00
N ASN A 6 3.31 16.16 2.47
CA ASN A 6 4.18 15.03 2.74
C ASN A 6 4.76 14.42 1.45
N TRP A 7 3.92 14.10 0.47
CA TRP A 7 4.37 13.50 -0.78
C TRP A 7 5.02 14.51 -1.72
N ILE A 8 4.64 15.81 -1.66
CA ILE A 8 5.33 16.88 -2.41
C ILE A 8 6.78 17.01 -1.94
N ALA A 9 7.03 16.94 -0.63
CA ALA A 9 8.39 17.00 -0.12
C ALA A 9 9.20 15.76 -0.53
N THR A 10 8.63 14.57 -0.36
CA THR A 10 9.32 13.32 -0.72
C THR A 10 9.59 13.22 -2.22
N SER A 11 8.71 13.75 -3.09
CA SER A 11 8.93 13.72 -4.54
C SER A 11 10.19 14.46 -4.98
N GLN A 12 10.65 15.47 -4.22
CA GLN A 12 11.92 16.15 -4.49
C GLN A 12 13.12 15.20 -4.33
N ILE A 13 13.10 14.37 -3.30
CA ILE A 13 14.17 13.38 -3.07
C ILE A 13 14.12 12.31 -4.14
N VAL A 14 12.93 11.87 -4.52
CA VAL A 14 12.75 10.84 -5.56
C VAL A 14 13.21 11.35 -6.92
N ALA A 15 12.95 12.63 -7.25
CA ALA A 15 13.43 13.26 -8.47
C ALA A 15 14.97 13.29 -8.59
N GLU A 16 15.71 13.26 -7.47
CA GLU A 16 17.17 13.12 -7.47
C GLU A 16 17.63 11.68 -7.79
N ILE A 17 16.79 10.67 -7.49
CA ILE A 17 17.05 9.26 -7.82
C ILE A 17 16.73 9.01 -9.32
N GLU A 18 15.58 9.48 -9.79
CA GLU A 18 15.09 9.28 -11.15
C GLU A 18 14.17 10.44 -11.55
N SER A 19 14.55 11.17 -12.60
CA SER A 19 13.84 12.37 -13.05
C SER A 19 12.50 12.09 -13.72
N ASP A 20 12.34 10.89 -14.28
CA ASP A 20 11.15 10.44 -14.98
C ASP A 20 10.70 9.09 -14.39
N CYS A 21 9.82 9.16 -13.40
CA CYS A 21 9.34 7.98 -12.69
C CYS A 21 7.98 8.21 -12.02
N ILE A 22 7.40 7.14 -11.49
CA ILE A 22 6.24 7.20 -10.61
C ILE A 22 6.71 6.86 -9.20
N PHE A 23 6.52 7.79 -8.28
CA PHE A 23 6.75 7.57 -6.86
C PHE A 23 5.54 6.89 -6.24
N VAL A 24 5.72 5.75 -5.59
CA VAL A 24 4.64 5.00 -4.91
C VAL A 24 4.98 4.77 -3.44
N ASP A 25 4.15 5.32 -2.56
CA ASP A 25 4.29 5.18 -1.10
C ASP A 25 3.05 4.51 -0.52
N THR A 26 3.24 3.32 0.06
CA THR A 26 2.17 2.65 0.81
C THR A 26 2.45 2.74 2.31
N GLY A 27 1.67 3.58 2.98
CA GLY A 27 1.64 3.66 4.43
C GLY A 27 0.66 2.67 5.06
N SER A 28 0.31 2.91 6.33
CA SER A 28 -0.62 2.02 7.06
C SER A 28 -2.07 2.04 6.54
N THR A 29 -2.47 3.09 5.83
CA THR A 29 -3.88 3.35 5.43
C THR A 29 -4.06 3.59 3.95
N THR A 30 -3.12 4.28 3.31
CA THR A 30 -3.25 4.79 1.94
C THR A 30 -2.02 4.46 1.12
N THR A 31 -2.22 4.44 -0.20
CA THR A 31 -1.18 4.32 -1.21
C THR A 31 -1.21 5.58 -2.07
N ASP A 32 -0.14 6.35 -2.02
CA ASP A 32 0.06 7.54 -2.85
C ASP A 32 0.82 7.16 -4.13
N ILE A 33 0.36 7.63 -5.29
CA ILE A 33 0.95 7.34 -6.61
C ILE A 33 1.20 8.66 -7.32
N ILE A 34 2.44 9.14 -7.29
CA ILE A 34 2.78 10.51 -7.72
C ILE A 34 3.69 10.44 -8.95
N PRO A 35 3.25 10.93 -10.12
CA PRO A 35 4.12 10.99 -11.30
C PRO A 35 5.13 12.12 -11.17
N ILE A 36 6.36 11.86 -11.61
CA ILE A 36 7.48 12.78 -11.66
C ILE A 36 8.03 12.77 -13.08
N LYS A 37 8.17 13.95 -13.68
CA LYS A 37 8.66 14.13 -15.05
C LYS A 37 9.59 15.32 -15.11
N ASP A 38 10.70 15.18 -15.83
CA ASP A 38 11.76 16.20 -15.90
C ASP A 38 12.20 16.70 -14.49
N GLY A 39 12.20 15.80 -13.50
CA GLY A 39 12.57 16.09 -12.12
C GLY A 39 11.53 16.85 -11.29
N HIS A 40 10.30 17.01 -11.79
CA HIS A 40 9.23 17.71 -11.09
C HIS A 40 7.98 16.84 -11.01
N GLU A 41 7.27 16.89 -9.87
CA GLU A 41 5.97 16.21 -9.80
C GLU A 41 4.99 16.84 -10.81
N CYS A 42 4.23 16.00 -11.50
CA CYS A 42 3.22 16.40 -12.46
C CYS A 42 1.83 15.85 -12.11
N ALA A 43 1.53 15.71 -10.81
CA ALA A 43 0.26 15.24 -10.31
C ALA A 43 -0.89 16.13 -10.78
N LYS A 44 -1.99 15.50 -11.19
CA LYS A 44 -3.23 16.16 -11.64
C LYS A 44 -4.12 16.52 -10.45
N GLY A 45 -4.20 15.66 -9.44
CA GLY A 45 -4.98 15.88 -8.25
C GLY A 45 -4.22 16.70 -7.21
N ARG A 46 -4.84 17.76 -6.68
CA ARG A 46 -4.26 18.59 -5.60
C ARG A 46 -4.94 18.36 -4.26
N THR A 47 -6.12 17.76 -4.29
CA THR A 47 -6.87 17.29 -3.12
C THR A 47 -7.04 15.78 -3.16
N ASP A 48 -7.26 15.14 -2.01
CA ASP A 48 -7.49 13.68 -1.96
C ASP A 48 -8.69 13.25 -2.83
N PHE A 49 -9.71 14.11 -2.93
CA PHE A 49 -10.85 13.88 -3.81
C PHE A 49 -10.45 13.82 -5.29
N GLU A 50 -9.62 14.76 -5.76
CA GLU A 50 -9.14 14.77 -7.14
C GLU A 50 -8.13 13.65 -7.41
N ARG A 51 -7.25 13.37 -6.44
CA ARG A 51 -6.24 12.31 -6.53
C ARG A 51 -6.89 10.94 -6.63
N SER A 52 -7.98 10.71 -5.88
CA SER A 52 -8.77 9.50 -6.00
C SER A 52 -9.41 9.33 -7.38
N ALA A 53 -9.75 10.43 -8.07
CA ALA A 53 -10.34 10.38 -9.42
C ALA A 53 -9.30 10.19 -10.54
N THR A 54 -8.00 10.26 -10.22
CA THR A 54 -6.90 10.25 -11.20
C THR A 54 -5.92 9.10 -10.97
N GLY A 55 -6.27 8.15 -10.09
CA GLY A 55 -5.40 7.03 -9.71
C GLY A 55 -4.20 7.42 -8.83
N GLU A 56 -4.08 8.69 -8.45
CA GLU A 56 -2.94 9.22 -7.67
C GLU A 56 -3.05 8.98 -6.16
N LEU A 57 -4.21 8.52 -5.72
CA LEU A 57 -4.48 8.07 -4.35
C LEU A 57 -5.38 6.83 -4.41
N VAL A 58 -4.88 5.71 -3.90
CA VAL A 58 -5.67 4.50 -3.65
C VAL A 58 -5.85 4.35 -2.14
N TYR A 59 -7.09 4.28 -1.67
CA TYR A 59 -7.39 4.26 -0.23
C TYR A 59 -7.24 2.87 0.39
N THR A 60 -6.03 2.32 0.25
CA THR A 60 -5.63 1.01 0.74
C THR A 60 -4.21 1.09 1.29
N GLY A 61 -3.91 0.35 2.35
CA GLY A 61 -2.61 0.39 2.99
C GLY A 61 -2.28 -0.87 3.76
N THR A 62 -1.08 -0.88 4.34
CA THR A 62 -0.49 -2.10 4.87
C THR A 62 -1.22 -2.64 6.10
N LEU A 63 -1.87 -1.80 6.91
CA LEU A 63 -2.35 -2.24 8.22
C LEU A 63 -3.86 -2.09 8.43
N ARG A 64 -4.45 -0.95 8.05
CA ARG A 64 -5.73 -0.50 8.59
C ARG A 64 -6.93 -0.74 7.67
N THR A 65 -6.71 -1.27 6.46
CA THR A 65 -7.76 -1.37 5.45
C THR A 65 -8.70 -2.51 5.79
N ASN A 66 -10.00 -2.24 5.79
CA ASN A 66 -11.03 -3.26 5.92
C ASN A 66 -11.01 -4.15 4.67
N LEU A 67 -10.91 -5.48 4.83
CA LEU A 67 -10.81 -6.40 3.70
C LEU A 67 -12.04 -6.34 2.78
N THR A 68 -13.20 -5.99 3.35
CA THR A 68 -14.46 -5.90 2.61
C THR A 68 -14.54 -4.69 1.68
N SER A 69 -13.59 -3.74 1.76
CA SER A 69 -13.57 -2.58 0.88
C SER A 69 -13.01 -2.87 -0.52
N PHE A 70 -12.40 -4.05 -0.72
CA PHE A 70 -11.81 -4.44 -2.00
C PHE A 70 -11.96 -5.93 -2.33
N VAL A 71 -12.59 -6.73 -1.45
CA VAL A 71 -12.88 -8.15 -1.68
C VAL A 71 -14.37 -8.43 -1.46
N ASP A 72 -15.07 -8.86 -2.51
CA ASP A 72 -16.49 -9.22 -2.46
C ASP A 72 -16.72 -10.72 -2.23
N SER A 73 -15.77 -11.55 -2.65
CA SER A 73 -15.81 -13.01 -2.52
C SER A 73 -14.42 -13.62 -2.54
N ILE A 74 -14.28 -14.79 -1.92
CA ILE A 74 -13.02 -15.53 -1.81
C ILE A 74 -13.22 -16.94 -2.40
N PRO A 75 -12.43 -17.34 -3.42
CA PRO A 75 -12.35 -18.73 -3.85
C PRO A 75 -11.55 -19.53 -2.82
N LEU A 76 -12.09 -20.68 -2.41
CA LEU A 76 -11.44 -21.58 -1.46
C LEU A 76 -12.00 -23.00 -1.64
N ASN A 77 -11.14 -24.02 -1.67
CA ASN A 77 -11.56 -25.43 -1.73
C ASN A 77 -12.53 -25.77 -2.89
N GLY A 78 -12.38 -25.08 -4.03
CA GLY A 78 -13.21 -25.29 -5.23
C GLY A 78 -14.57 -24.60 -5.20
N GLU A 79 -14.89 -23.89 -4.13
CA GLU A 79 -16.11 -23.09 -3.98
C GLU A 79 -15.78 -21.60 -3.93
N THR A 80 -16.80 -20.74 -4.04
CA THR A 80 -16.66 -19.29 -3.89
C THR A 80 -17.55 -18.79 -2.76
N TYR A 81 -16.93 -18.23 -1.73
CA TYR A 81 -17.60 -17.72 -0.55
C TYR A 81 -17.77 -16.22 -0.64
N ARG A 82 -18.98 -15.72 -0.38
CA ARG A 82 -19.23 -14.27 -0.29
C ARG A 82 -18.66 -13.73 1.02
N VAL A 83 -18.10 -12.53 0.95
CA VAL A 83 -17.55 -11.84 2.11
C VAL A 83 -18.67 -11.18 2.93
N ALA A 84 -18.64 -11.34 4.25
CA ALA A 84 -19.47 -10.58 5.18
C ALA A 84 -19.02 -9.11 5.21
N SER A 85 -19.96 -8.16 5.28
CA SER A 85 -19.65 -6.73 5.23
C SER A 85 -19.04 -6.14 6.51
N GLU A 86 -19.08 -6.90 7.61
CA GLU A 86 -18.61 -6.48 8.93
C GLU A 86 -17.08 -6.30 8.99
N LEU A 87 -16.61 -5.39 9.84
CA LEU A 87 -15.19 -5.19 10.10
C LEU A 87 -14.67 -6.30 11.01
N PHE A 88 -14.45 -7.50 10.45
CA PHE A 88 -13.88 -8.63 11.19
C PHE A 88 -12.36 -8.70 11.12
N ALA A 89 -11.77 -8.33 9.98
CA ALA A 89 -10.34 -8.38 9.75
C ALA A 89 -9.88 -7.16 8.95
N ILE A 90 -8.59 -6.85 9.09
CA ILE A 90 -7.90 -5.77 8.38
C ILE A 90 -6.66 -6.30 7.66
N THR A 91 -6.05 -5.49 6.80
CA THR A 91 -4.86 -5.88 6.03
C THR A 91 -3.67 -6.29 6.90
N ALA A 92 -3.53 -5.73 8.10
CA ALA A 92 -2.53 -6.19 9.06
C ALA A 92 -2.68 -7.69 9.42
N ASP A 93 -3.91 -8.21 9.51
CA ASP A 93 -4.14 -9.62 9.81
C ASP A 93 -3.66 -10.52 8.68
N VAL A 94 -3.92 -10.12 7.43
CA VAL A 94 -3.48 -10.83 6.22
C VAL A 94 -1.96 -10.94 6.22
N TYR A 95 -1.26 -9.82 6.41
CA TYR A 95 0.20 -9.84 6.34
C TYR A 95 0.87 -10.48 7.55
N ASN A 96 0.23 -10.43 8.72
CA ASN A 96 0.70 -11.17 9.89
C ASN A 96 0.64 -12.69 9.64
N VAL A 97 -0.48 -13.19 9.13
CA VAL A 97 -0.64 -14.62 8.77
C VAL A 97 0.41 -15.04 7.74
N LEU A 98 0.54 -14.26 6.65
CA LEU A 98 1.52 -14.52 5.59
C LEU A 98 2.98 -14.34 6.04
N GLY A 99 3.24 -13.67 7.18
CA GLY A 99 4.58 -13.33 7.64
C GLY A 99 5.27 -12.27 6.78
N LEU A 100 4.47 -11.41 6.15
CA LEU A 100 4.92 -10.30 5.29
C LEU A 100 5.20 -9.00 6.07
N ILE A 101 4.81 -8.96 7.35
CA ILE A 101 5.17 -7.91 8.30
C ILE A 101 5.74 -8.54 9.57
N LYS A 102 6.55 -7.77 10.32
CA LYS A 102 7.02 -8.17 11.65
C LYS A 102 5.95 -7.88 12.70
N ASP A 103 6.03 -8.54 13.84
CA ASP A 103 5.14 -8.29 14.99
C ASP A 103 5.16 -6.81 15.42
N GLU A 104 6.33 -6.17 15.29
CA GLU A 104 6.59 -4.77 15.61
C GLU A 104 5.85 -3.80 14.68
N ASP A 105 5.62 -4.21 13.42
CA ASP A 105 4.96 -3.41 12.40
C ASP A 105 3.44 -3.38 12.59
N TYR A 106 2.85 -4.40 13.23
CA TYR A 106 1.43 -4.43 13.56
C TYR A 106 1.12 -3.51 14.75
N VAL A 107 1.23 -2.20 14.53
CA VAL A 107 1.06 -1.17 15.59
C VAL A 107 -0.39 -0.74 15.82
N CYS A 108 -1.28 -0.96 14.84
CA CYS A 108 -2.68 -0.55 14.94
C CYS A 108 -3.52 -1.45 15.87
N ALA A 109 -4.73 -1.02 16.23
CA ALA A 109 -5.67 -1.83 16.99
C ALA A 109 -6.24 -2.95 16.11
N THR A 110 -6.47 -4.12 16.71
CA THR A 110 -7.17 -5.24 16.07
C THR A 110 -8.67 -4.98 16.03
N ALA A 111 -9.37 -5.50 15.02
CA ALA A 111 -10.80 -5.24 14.82
C ALA A 111 -11.68 -5.76 15.96
N ASP A 112 -11.26 -6.84 16.64
CA ASP A 112 -11.96 -7.45 17.76
C ASP A 112 -11.38 -7.08 19.14
N GLY A 113 -10.33 -6.27 19.18
CA GLY A 113 -9.61 -5.93 20.41
C GLY A 113 -8.80 -7.08 21.03
N ALA A 114 -8.69 -8.23 20.36
CA ALA A 114 -7.86 -9.35 20.79
C ALA A 114 -6.37 -9.11 20.47
N GLY A 115 -5.52 -10.09 20.78
CA GLY A 115 -4.11 -10.04 20.46
C GLY A 115 -3.81 -10.15 18.97
N LYS A 116 -2.50 -10.12 18.68
CA LYS A 116 -1.91 -10.02 17.34
C LYS A 116 -1.12 -11.27 16.96
N SER A 117 -1.31 -12.39 17.68
CA SER A 117 -0.71 -13.65 17.25
C SER A 117 -1.26 -14.08 15.87
N LYS A 118 -0.51 -14.92 15.16
CA LYS A 118 -0.96 -15.45 13.86
C LYS A 118 -2.30 -16.18 13.95
N GLU A 119 -2.53 -16.92 15.04
CA GLU A 119 -3.79 -17.62 15.27
C GLU A 119 -4.95 -16.64 15.50
N GLU A 120 -4.73 -15.55 16.25
CA GLU A 120 -5.75 -14.51 16.45
C GLU A 120 -6.07 -13.76 15.16
N SER A 121 -5.06 -13.42 14.34
CA SER A 121 -5.27 -12.88 13.00
C SER A 121 -6.03 -13.85 12.11
N ALA A 122 -5.69 -15.14 12.15
CA ALA A 122 -6.38 -16.17 11.38
C ALA A 122 -7.86 -16.30 11.76
N ARG A 123 -8.17 -16.23 13.06
CA ARG A 123 -9.54 -16.22 13.58
C ARG A 123 -10.34 -14.99 13.12
N ARG A 124 -9.68 -13.83 12.98
CA ARG A 124 -10.32 -12.65 12.37
C ARG A 124 -10.61 -12.86 10.88
N ILE A 125 -9.64 -13.38 10.12
CA ILE A 125 -9.80 -13.66 8.68
C ILE A 125 -10.89 -14.71 8.43
N SER A 126 -10.99 -15.78 9.21
CA SER A 126 -12.01 -16.82 9.00
C SER A 126 -13.44 -16.27 9.04
N ARG A 127 -13.67 -15.25 9.88
CA ARG A 127 -14.99 -14.63 10.05
C ARG A 127 -15.45 -13.85 8.83
N ILE A 128 -14.53 -13.44 7.95
CA ILE A 128 -14.84 -12.77 6.68
C ILE A 128 -15.75 -13.63 5.80
N VAL A 129 -15.62 -14.96 5.86
CA VAL A 129 -16.48 -15.92 5.15
C VAL A 129 -17.48 -16.61 6.09
N CYS A 130 -17.83 -15.95 7.21
CA CYS A 130 -18.74 -16.46 8.23
C CYS A 130 -18.31 -17.80 8.86
N ALA A 131 -17.00 -18.07 8.95
CA ALA A 131 -16.43 -19.29 9.51
C ALA A 131 -15.55 -19.02 10.75
N ASP A 132 -15.01 -20.08 11.32
CA ASP A 132 -14.05 -20.09 12.43
C ASP A 132 -12.92 -21.10 12.16
N LEU A 133 -12.00 -21.24 13.11
CA LEU A 133 -10.87 -22.18 13.03
C LEU A 133 -11.26 -23.63 13.36
N ASP A 134 -12.52 -23.91 13.73
CA ASP A 134 -13.04 -25.28 13.83
C ASP A 134 -13.50 -25.79 12.45
N ILE A 135 -13.89 -24.86 11.55
CA ILE A 135 -14.29 -25.13 10.17
C ILE A 135 -13.10 -25.03 9.20
N LEU A 136 -12.25 -24.01 9.35
CA LEU A 136 -11.14 -23.71 8.45
C LEU A 136 -9.80 -24.00 9.10
N SER A 137 -8.93 -24.71 8.38
CA SER A 137 -7.55 -24.93 8.80
C SER A 137 -6.69 -23.69 8.62
N MET A 138 -5.51 -23.65 9.25
CA MET A 138 -4.55 -22.56 9.04
C MET A 138 -4.08 -22.47 7.58
N ASP A 139 -4.04 -23.59 6.85
CA ASP A 139 -3.68 -23.61 5.43
C ASP A 139 -4.78 -22.97 4.58
N ASP A 140 -6.06 -23.24 4.89
CA ASP A 140 -7.20 -22.57 4.25
C ASP A 140 -7.12 -21.06 4.46
N ILE A 141 -6.84 -20.62 5.69
CA ILE A 141 -6.70 -19.19 6.01
C ILE A 141 -5.53 -18.56 5.27
N LYS A 142 -4.43 -19.30 5.10
CA LYS A 142 -3.29 -18.82 4.33
C LYS A 142 -3.64 -18.67 2.85
N GLU A 143 -4.35 -19.63 2.24
CA GLU A 143 -4.84 -19.52 0.87
C GLU A 143 -5.78 -18.31 0.68
N MET A 144 -6.71 -18.11 1.62
CA MET A 144 -7.55 -16.91 1.63
C MET A 144 -6.71 -15.63 1.70
N ALA A 145 -5.71 -15.58 2.58
CA ALA A 145 -4.84 -14.43 2.77
C ALA A 145 -3.99 -14.13 1.52
N GLU A 146 -3.47 -15.15 0.84
CA GLU A 146 -2.75 -15.03 -0.44
C GLU A 146 -3.66 -14.44 -1.53
N TYR A 147 -4.90 -14.91 -1.61
CA TYR A 147 -5.89 -14.34 -2.53
C TYR A 147 -6.21 -12.87 -2.21
N ILE A 148 -6.49 -12.55 -0.95
CA ILE A 148 -6.80 -11.18 -0.51
C ILE A 148 -5.62 -10.25 -0.80
N HIS A 149 -4.38 -10.69 -0.53
CA HIS A 149 -3.18 -9.93 -0.86
C HIS A 149 -3.10 -9.64 -2.37
N ALA A 150 -3.33 -10.63 -3.22
CA ALA A 150 -3.34 -10.45 -4.66
C ALA A 150 -4.42 -9.46 -5.14
N GLU A 151 -5.62 -9.48 -4.56
CA GLU A 151 -6.68 -8.51 -4.88
C GLU A 151 -6.29 -7.08 -4.47
N GLN A 152 -5.62 -6.89 -3.33
CA GLN A 152 -5.12 -5.57 -2.93
C GLN A 152 -4.02 -5.06 -3.87
N VAL A 153 -3.10 -5.93 -4.28
CA VAL A 153 -2.06 -5.61 -5.27
C VAL A 153 -2.70 -5.17 -6.59
N LYS A 154 -3.75 -5.86 -7.07
CA LYS A 154 -4.50 -5.46 -8.27
C LYS A 154 -5.16 -4.10 -8.12
N GLN A 155 -5.71 -3.79 -6.95
CA GLN A 155 -6.31 -2.49 -6.67
C GLN A 155 -5.29 -1.35 -6.83
N ILE A 156 -4.08 -1.51 -6.27
CA ILE A 156 -2.99 -0.53 -6.40
C ILE A 156 -2.50 -0.48 -7.85
N ALA A 157 -2.33 -1.64 -8.49
CA ALA A 157 -1.90 -1.72 -9.88
C ALA A 157 -2.87 -1.00 -10.83
N SER A 158 -4.18 -1.00 -10.56
CA SER A 158 -5.15 -0.25 -11.35
C SER A 158 -4.83 1.26 -11.35
N GLY A 159 -4.65 1.86 -10.17
CA GLY A 159 -4.29 3.27 -10.04
C GLY A 159 -2.92 3.58 -10.65
N LEU A 160 -1.93 2.72 -10.40
CA LEU A 160 -0.59 2.85 -10.97
C LEU A 160 -0.60 2.82 -12.50
N LYS A 161 -1.41 1.93 -13.09
CA LYS A 161 -1.57 1.83 -14.54
C LYS A 161 -2.15 3.11 -15.14
N GLU A 162 -3.18 3.68 -14.50
CA GLU A 162 -3.78 4.95 -14.96
C GLU A 162 -2.76 6.09 -14.98
N VAL A 163 -1.90 6.18 -13.97
CA VAL A 163 -0.84 7.19 -13.91
C VAL A 163 0.26 6.92 -14.94
N SER A 164 0.71 5.67 -15.04
CA SER A 164 1.75 5.23 -15.98
C SER A 164 1.37 5.48 -17.44
N ASP A 165 0.19 5.01 -17.86
CA ASP A 165 -0.29 5.17 -19.24
C ASP A 165 -0.44 6.65 -19.61
N ARG A 166 -0.92 7.46 -18.68
CA ARG A 166 -1.25 8.87 -18.90
C ARG A 166 -0.02 9.75 -19.04
N GLU A 167 1.00 9.51 -18.23
CA GLU A 167 2.22 10.32 -18.24
C GLU A 167 3.34 9.72 -19.10
N GLY A 168 3.17 8.46 -19.54
CA GLY A 168 4.14 7.72 -20.36
C GLY A 168 5.39 7.35 -19.58
N LEU A 169 5.22 6.91 -18.32
CA LEU A 169 6.30 6.59 -17.39
C LEU A 169 6.32 5.09 -17.09
N ASP A 170 7.52 4.48 -17.14
CA ASP A 170 7.70 3.03 -16.99
C ASP A 170 8.53 2.62 -15.76
N LYS A 171 9.14 3.59 -15.07
CA LYS A 171 9.92 3.38 -13.85
C LYS A 171 9.12 3.75 -12.62
N VAL A 172 9.27 2.96 -11.56
CA VAL A 172 8.58 3.12 -10.28
C VAL A 172 9.59 3.13 -9.14
N ILE A 173 9.53 4.16 -8.30
CA ILE A 173 10.31 4.25 -7.06
C ILE A 173 9.36 3.99 -5.89
N VAL A 174 9.64 2.96 -5.10
CA VAL A 174 8.77 2.54 -4.00
C VAL A 174 9.33 2.92 -2.63
N THR A 175 8.44 3.31 -1.71
CA THR A 175 8.76 3.51 -0.29
C THR A 175 7.57 3.16 0.60
N GLY A 176 7.76 3.33 1.91
CA GLY A 176 6.75 3.10 2.93
C GLY A 176 6.74 1.65 3.45
N LEU A 177 5.87 1.40 4.42
CA LEU A 177 5.74 0.10 5.07
C LEU A 177 5.32 -1.00 4.08
N GLY A 178 4.56 -0.66 3.04
CA GLY A 178 4.12 -1.57 1.99
C GLY A 178 5.05 -1.66 0.79
N LYS A 179 6.25 -1.07 0.81
CA LYS A 179 7.12 -0.94 -0.38
C LYS A 179 7.35 -2.26 -1.12
N ASP A 180 7.71 -3.31 -0.39
CA ASP A 180 8.10 -4.60 -0.99
C ASP A 180 6.90 -5.50 -1.27
N ILE A 181 5.88 -5.45 -0.42
CA ILE A 181 4.77 -6.40 -0.44
C ILE A 181 3.56 -5.90 -1.24
N LEU A 182 3.46 -4.59 -1.47
CA LEU A 182 2.34 -3.97 -2.19
C LEU A 182 2.83 -3.17 -3.39
N CYS A 183 3.66 -2.14 -3.17
CA CYS A 183 4.07 -1.23 -4.25
C CYS A 183 4.87 -1.96 -5.34
N ALA A 184 5.91 -2.69 -4.94
CA ALA A 184 6.76 -3.41 -5.86
C ALA A 184 5.99 -4.52 -6.60
N GLU A 185 5.12 -5.25 -5.91
CA GLU A 185 4.27 -6.28 -6.54
C GLU A 185 3.29 -5.68 -7.54
N ALA A 186 2.68 -4.54 -7.24
CA ALA A 186 1.78 -3.84 -8.16
C ALA A 186 2.49 -3.37 -9.43
N ALA A 187 3.70 -2.83 -9.29
CA ALA A 187 4.52 -2.41 -10.43
C ALA A 187 5.01 -3.60 -11.26
N LYS A 188 5.48 -4.69 -10.62
CA LYS A 188 5.85 -5.93 -11.31
C LYS A 188 4.69 -6.55 -12.07
N LEU A 189 3.48 -6.52 -11.50
CA LEU A 189 2.26 -7.02 -12.16
C LEU A 189 1.98 -6.30 -13.49
N LEU A 190 2.36 -5.02 -13.59
CA LEU A 190 2.25 -4.21 -14.80
C LEU A 190 3.47 -4.31 -15.73
N GLY A 191 4.53 -5.01 -15.32
CA GLY A 191 5.79 -5.08 -16.07
C GLY A 191 6.62 -3.81 -16.04
N LEU A 192 6.45 -2.96 -15.03
CA LEU A 192 7.20 -1.72 -14.83
C LEU A 192 8.55 -1.99 -14.14
N ASP A 193 9.54 -1.14 -14.39
CA ASP A 193 10.84 -1.19 -13.71
C ASP A 193 10.72 -0.64 -12.29
N VAL A 194 11.24 -1.37 -11.29
CA VAL A 194 11.06 -1.05 -9.87
C VAL A 194 12.40 -0.87 -9.19
N LYS A 195 12.53 0.23 -8.45
CA LYS A 195 13.64 0.46 -7.49
C LYS A 195 13.07 0.84 -6.14
N SER A 196 13.78 0.47 -5.07
CA SER A 196 13.41 0.89 -3.73
C SER A 196 14.10 2.21 -3.40
N MET A 197 13.39 3.13 -2.74
CA MET A 197 14.03 4.30 -2.15
C MET A 197 15.09 3.88 -1.11
N GLY A 198 14.90 2.72 -0.47
CA GLY A 198 15.84 2.11 0.47
C GLY A 198 17.18 1.67 -0.14
N ASP A 199 17.29 1.63 -1.48
CA ASP A 199 18.56 1.35 -2.16
C ASP A 199 19.51 2.55 -2.14
N PHE A 200 18.97 3.75 -1.87
CA PHE A 200 19.68 5.04 -1.90
C PHE A 200 19.75 5.70 -0.52
N TYR A 201 18.78 5.43 0.34
CA TYR A 201 18.63 6.00 1.67
C TYR A 201 18.40 4.91 2.71
N SER A 202 18.82 5.13 3.95
CA SER A 202 18.49 4.25 5.06
C SER A 202 16.98 4.23 5.36
N ASP A 203 16.49 3.20 6.03
CA ASP A 203 15.07 3.12 6.44
C ASP A 203 14.67 4.30 7.36
N ASP A 204 15.58 4.77 8.21
CA ASP A 204 15.36 5.95 9.06
C ASP A 204 15.19 7.22 8.21
N GLU A 205 16.04 7.42 7.19
CA GLU A 205 15.95 8.54 6.25
C GLU A 205 14.67 8.48 5.42
N CYS A 206 14.26 7.29 4.97
CA CYS A 206 13.01 7.09 4.25
C CYS A 206 11.79 7.44 5.11
N THR A 207 11.83 7.08 6.40
CA THR A 207 10.75 7.38 7.36
C THR A 207 10.57 8.87 7.57
N VAL A 208 11.67 9.64 7.53
CA VAL A 208 11.65 11.11 7.69
C VAL A 208 11.81 11.86 6.37
N ALA A 209 11.63 11.19 5.22
CA ALA A 209 11.79 11.77 3.89
C ALA A 209 10.99 13.06 3.67
N PRO A 210 9.73 13.21 4.16
CA PRO A 210 9.02 14.49 4.08
C PRO A 210 9.75 15.66 4.75
N ALA A 211 10.41 15.40 5.89
CA ALA A 211 11.17 16.44 6.59
C ALA A 211 12.44 16.82 5.82
N ILE A 212 13.15 15.83 5.27
CA ILE A 212 14.33 16.04 4.43
C ILE A 212 13.95 16.85 3.17
N GLY A 213 12.89 16.44 2.48
CA GLY A 213 12.39 17.11 1.28
C GLY A 213 11.99 18.55 1.54
N THR A 214 11.33 18.81 2.67
CA THR A 214 10.98 20.18 3.10
C THR A 214 12.24 21.03 3.30
N ALA A 215 13.29 20.49 3.90
CA ALA A 215 14.57 21.19 4.08
C ALA A 215 15.26 21.50 2.74
N ILE A 216 15.21 20.57 1.78
CA ILE A 216 15.71 20.78 0.41
C ILE A 216 14.94 21.92 -0.27
N MET A 217 13.61 21.92 -0.20
CA MET A 217 12.76 22.96 -0.78
C MET A 217 13.06 24.36 -0.20
N MET A 218 13.35 24.44 1.11
CA MET A 218 13.66 25.70 1.79
C MET A 218 14.93 26.38 1.24
N LYS A 219 15.88 25.61 0.67
CA LYS A 219 17.10 26.15 0.04
C LYS A 219 16.78 27.17 -1.06
N ASN A 220 15.66 27.00 -1.77
CA ASN A 220 15.23 27.91 -2.84
C ASN A 220 14.78 29.29 -2.33
N TYR A 221 14.55 29.44 -1.02
CA TYR A 221 14.11 30.68 -0.36
C TYR A 221 15.16 31.30 0.55
N LEU A 222 16.34 30.66 0.68
CA LEU A 222 17.43 31.11 1.53
C LEU A 222 18.51 31.90 0.76
N ASN A 223 18.33 32.10 -0.55
CA ASN A 223 19.21 32.89 -1.41
C ASN A 223 18.57 34.23 -1.81
#